data_AF-A0A9P6UDX9-F1
#
_entry.id   AF-A0A9P6UDX9-F1
#
_cell.length_a   1.000
_cell.length_b   1.000
_cell.length_c   1.000
_cell.angle_alpha   90.00
_cell.angle_beta   90.00
_cell.angle_gamma   90.00
#
_symmetry.space_group_name_H-M   'P 1'
#
loop_
_entity.id
_entity.type
_entity.pdbx_description
1 polymer ?
#
loop_
_entity_poly.entity_id
_entity_poly.type
_entity_poly.pdbx_seq_one_letter_code
_entity_poly.pdbx_strand_id
1 'polypeptide(L)'
;MPKTGTGELLLGGVNAAKFTGDLTYLPIESGTLWQVVLADVAYHKQPLGISGIAIIASANSLIQLDQKSLSIFYSAVPGAKRLTPTRWSVPCNQIANVTMTLGGIEFEIPGTSISLGPAPAGNNQCLSAIAGGAKTGHATLGMAFLENYYMVFDKSTTPFRVG
;
A
#
# COMPACT_ATOMS: atom_id res chain seq x y z
N MET A 1 -11.52 11.42 -5.98
CA MET A 1 -11.64 11.35 -7.46
C MET A 1 -10.82 10.16 -7.93
N PRO A 2 -11.28 9.32 -8.87
CA PRO A 2 -10.39 8.30 -9.45
C PRO A 2 -9.25 9.02 -10.17
N LYS A 3 -8.01 8.52 -10.03
CA LYS A 3 -6.93 8.99 -10.91
C LYS A 3 -7.32 8.67 -12.35
N THR A 4 -7.39 9.68 -13.19
CA THR A 4 -7.72 9.53 -14.61
C THR A 4 -6.47 9.06 -15.35
N GLY A 5 -6.39 7.76 -15.62
CA GLY A 5 -5.34 7.15 -16.41
C GLY A 5 -5.79 5.82 -16.99
N THR A 6 -5.29 5.47 -18.17
CA THR A 6 -5.50 4.15 -18.78
C THR A 6 -4.53 3.14 -18.16
N GLY A 7 -5.05 2.09 -17.54
CA GLY A 7 -4.25 0.95 -17.05
C GLY A 7 -4.04 -0.12 -18.13
N GLU A 8 -3.14 -1.07 -17.87
CA GLU A 8 -2.87 -2.23 -18.72
C GLU A 8 -2.83 -3.50 -17.85
N LEU A 9 -3.45 -4.58 -18.34
CA LEU A 9 -3.23 -5.93 -17.84
C LEU A 9 -2.67 -6.75 -19.00
N LEU A 10 -1.44 -7.23 -18.84
CA LEU A 10 -0.78 -8.10 -19.81
C LEU A 10 -0.71 -9.52 -19.24
N LEU A 11 -1.05 -10.52 -20.05
CA LEU A 11 -0.91 -11.94 -19.71
C LEU A 11 0.21 -12.56 -20.55
N GLY A 12 1.09 -13.31 -19.90
CA GLY A 12 2.16 -14.07 -20.57
C GLY A 12 3.39 -13.26 -20.97
N GLY A 13 3.57 -12.05 -20.46
CA GLY A 13 4.73 -11.23 -20.77
C GLY A 13 4.92 -10.04 -19.82
N VAL A 14 5.93 -9.24 -20.12
CA VAL A 14 6.30 -8.02 -19.41
C VAL A 14 6.42 -6.90 -20.43
N ASN A 15 5.81 -5.75 -20.15
CA ASN A 15 5.88 -4.57 -20.99
C ASN A 15 6.94 -3.60 -20.47
N ALA A 16 8.17 -3.74 -20.96
CA ALA A 16 9.31 -2.92 -20.56
C ALA A 16 9.12 -1.41 -20.84
N ALA A 17 8.18 -1.03 -21.72
CA ALA A 17 7.88 0.38 -21.97
C ALA A 17 7.04 1.05 -20.87
N LYS A 18 6.56 0.29 -19.86
CA LYS A 18 5.67 0.78 -18.79
C LYS A 18 6.37 0.98 -17.45
N PHE A 19 7.67 0.74 -17.36
CA PHE A 19 8.46 0.98 -16.16
C PHE A 19 9.89 1.39 -16.52
N THR A 20 10.63 1.86 -15.53
CA THR A 20 12.04 2.22 -15.64
C THR A 20 12.85 1.43 -14.63
N GLY A 21 14.12 1.18 -14.93
CA GLY A 21 14.98 0.36 -14.07
C GLY A 21 14.65 -1.13 -14.20
N ASP A 22 15.12 -1.91 -13.23
CA ASP A 22 14.98 -3.37 -13.22
C ASP A 22 13.83 -3.83 -12.31
N LEU A 23 13.17 -4.93 -12.69
CA LEU A 23 12.19 -5.59 -11.83
C LEU A 23 12.89 -6.26 -10.66
N THR A 24 12.33 -6.10 -9.47
CA THR A 24 12.88 -6.73 -8.27
C THR A 24 11.91 -7.76 -7.74
N TYR A 25 12.30 -9.03 -7.83
CA TYR A 25 11.41 -10.13 -7.49
C TYR A 25 11.49 -10.51 -6.01
N LEU A 26 10.33 -10.56 -5.36
CA LEU A 26 10.11 -11.08 -4.03
C LEU A 26 9.52 -12.48 -4.10
N PRO A 27 10.06 -13.45 -3.34
CA PRO A 27 9.44 -14.77 -3.24
C PRO A 27 8.09 -14.67 -2.54
N ILE A 28 7.10 -15.40 -3.04
CA ILE A 28 5.80 -15.51 -2.41
C ILE A 28 5.87 -16.55 -1.30
N GLU A 29 5.38 -16.17 -0.12
CA GLU A 29 5.20 -17.11 0.98
C GLU A 29 4.16 -18.18 0.60
N SER A 30 4.39 -19.42 1.04
CA SER A 30 3.60 -20.58 0.61
C SER A 30 2.09 -20.33 0.70
N GLY A 31 1.37 -20.46 -0.41
CA GLY A 31 -0.08 -20.27 -0.41
C GLY A 31 -0.68 -20.04 -1.79
N THR A 32 -1.99 -19.78 -1.80
CA THR A 32 -2.76 -19.43 -3.00
C THR A 32 -2.81 -17.93 -3.27
N LEU A 33 -2.37 -17.10 -2.31
CA LEU A 33 -2.40 -15.65 -2.36
C LEU A 33 -1.01 -15.08 -2.67
N TRP A 34 -0.98 -13.88 -3.26
CA TRP A 34 0.25 -13.12 -3.50
C TRP A 34 0.71 -12.45 -2.20
N GLN A 35 1.37 -13.24 -1.36
CA GLN A 35 1.83 -12.85 -0.02
C GLN A 35 3.34 -12.64 0.02
N VAL A 36 3.76 -11.51 0.57
CA VAL A 36 5.18 -11.19 0.80
C VAL A 36 5.39 -10.74 2.23
N VAL A 37 6.62 -10.91 2.74
CA VAL A 37 7.02 -10.39 4.05
C VAL A 37 6.90 -8.87 4.03
N LEU A 38 6.15 -8.31 4.97
CA LEU A 38 6.20 -6.89 5.33
C LEU A 38 7.20 -6.73 6.47
N ALA A 39 8.36 -6.16 6.16
CA ALA A 39 9.43 -5.94 7.13
C ALA A 39 9.18 -4.69 7.99
N ASP A 40 8.70 -3.61 7.38
CA ASP A 40 8.33 -2.38 8.10
C ASP A 40 7.35 -1.51 7.30
N VAL A 41 6.72 -0.57 7.99
CA VAL A 41 6.04 0.59 7.38
C VAL A 41 6.65 1.85 7.97
N ALA A 42 7.07 2.78 7.12
CA ALA A 42 7.59 4.07 7.54
C ALA A 42 6.66 5.21 7.12
N TYR A 43 6.53 6.23 7.98
CA TYR A 43 5.89 7.50 7.64
C TYR A 43 6.95 8.60 7.61
N HIS A 44 7.05 9.33 6.49
CA HIS A 44 8.06 10.38 6.30
C HIS A 44 9.49 9.89 6.65
N LYS A 45 9.86 8.70 6.13
CA LYS A 45 11.14 8.04 6.37
C LYS A 45 11.42 7.63 7.83
N GLN A 46 10.42 7.69 8.71
CA GLN A 46 10.53 7.20 10.09
C GLN A 46 9.92 5.80 10.20
N PRO A 47 10.74 4.77 10.47
CA PRO A 47 10.28 3.41 10.74
C PRO A 47 9.26 3.35 11.87
N LEU A 48 8.21 2.54 11.72
CA LEU A 48 7.16 2.40 12.74
C LEU A 48 7.16 1.04 13.44
N GLY A 49 8.00 0.10 13.01
CA GLY A 49 8.06 -1.25 13.54
C GLY A 49 6.81 -2.06 13.19
N ILE A 50 6.15 -1.74 12.07
CA ILE A 50 4.95 -2.44 11.60
C ILE A 50 5.41 -3.54 10.65
N SER A 51 5.45 -4.77 11.16
CA SER A 51 5.86 -5.95 10.41
C SER A 51 4.76 -7.01 10.36
N GLY A 52 4.79 -7.88 9.35
CA GLY A 52 3.83 -8.96 9.18
C GLY A 52 3.84 -9.52 7.77
N ILE A 53 2.66 -9.89 7.27
CA ILE A 53 2.48 -10.36 5.89
C ILE A 53 1.67 -9.36 5.08
N ALA A 54 2.17 -8.95 3.92
CA ALA A 54 1.42 -8.13 2.98
C ALA A 54 0.80 -9.01 1.87
N ILE A 55 -0.51 -8.89 1.67
CA ILE A 55 -1.24 -9.51 0.56
C ILE A 55 -1.43 -8.48 -0.54
N ILE A 56 -0.98 -8.78 -1.75
CA ILE A 56 -1.19 -7.92 -2.92
C ILE A 56 -2.53 -8.29 -3.57
N ALA A 57 -3.47 -7.33 -3.63
CA ALA A 57 -4.85 -7.61 -4.01
C ALA A 57 -5.49 -6.49 -4.84
N SER A 58 -5.48 -6.62 -6.17
CA SER A 58 -6.10 -5.67 -7.10
C SER A 58 -7.61 -5.51 -6.93
N ALA A 59 -8.29 -6.48 -6.33
CA ALA A 59 -9.71 -6.39 -5.99
C ALA A 59 -10.00 -5.45 -4.81
N ASN A 60 -8.98 -4.94 -4.10
CA ASN A 60 -9.12 -3.97 -3.02
C ASN A 60 -8.69 -2.59 -3.51
N SER A 61 -9.45 -1.55 -3.18
CA SER A 61 -9.11 -0.17 -3.56
C SER A 61 -8.10 0.48 -2.62
N LEU A 62 -8.05 0.05 -1.36
CA LEU A 62 -7.31 0.70 -0.29
C LEU A 62 -6.05 -0.07 0.10
N ILE A 63 -5.17 0.61 0.83
CA ILE A 63 -4.19 -0.07 1.67
C ILE A 63 -4.88 -0.36 3.00
N GLN A 64 -4.92 -1.61 3.41
CA GLN A 64 -5.51 -2.00 4.68
C GLN A 64 -4.45 -2.53 5.63
N LEU A 65 -4.47 -2.04 6.87
CA LEU A 65 -3.68 -2.56 7.98
C LEU A 65 -4.60 -3.25 8.98
N ASP A 66 -4.05 -4.15 9.80
CA ASP A 66 -4.74 -4.62 10.97
C ASP A 66 -4.92 -3.49 12.00
N GLN A 67 -5.81 -3.68 12.97
CA GLN A 67 -6.18 -2.60 13.91
C GLN A 67 -5.00 -2.08 14.75
N LYS A 68 -4.06 -2.94 15.14
CA LYS A 68 -2.88 -2.53 15.93
C LYS A 68 -1.96 -1.69 15.06
N SER A 69 -1.62 -2.20 13.88
CA SER A 69 -0.77 -1.52 12.90
C SER A 69 -1.36 -0.18 12.44
N LEU A 70 -2.68 -0.13 12.24
CA LEU A 70 -3.40 1.09 11.90
C LEU A 70 -3.27 2.17 12.98
N SER A 71 -3.40 1.77 14.26
CA SER A 71 -3.27 2.69 15.38
C SER A 71 -1.84 3.22 15.51
N ILE A 72 -0.83 2.37 15.32
CA ILE A 72 0.58 2.77 15.31
C ILE A 72 0.81 3.77 14.17
N PHE A 73 0.38 3.43 12.96
CA PHE A 73 0.52 4.29 11.78
C PHE A 73 -0.04 5.69 12.03
N TYR A 74 -1.31 5.80 12.44
CA TYR A 74 -1.92 7.12 12.62
C TYR A 74 -1.46 7.88 13.87
N SER A 75 -0.84 7.21 14.85
CA SER A 75 -0.16 7.93 15.95
C SER A 75 1.07 8.69 15.47
N ALA A 76 1.68 8.26 14.35
CA ALA A 76 2.83 8.92 13.73
C ALA A 76 2.45 10.01 12.71
N VAL A 77 1.17 10.13 12.32
CA VAL A 77 0.71 11.09 11.31
C VAL A 77 0.16 12.35 11.98
N PRO A 78 0.86 13.50 11.90
CA PRO A 78 0.40 14.73 12.53
C PRO A 78 -0.96 15.19 12.00
N GLY A 79 -1.85 15.54 12.93
CA GLY A 79 -3.18 16.05 12.59
C GLY A 79 -4.14 15.00 12.03
N ALA A 80 -3.79 13.70 12.04
CA ALA A 80 -4.70 12.64 11.68
C ALA A 80 -5.91 12.59 12.63
N LYS A 81 -7.10 12.39 12.07
CA LYS A 81 -8.36 12.30 12.83
C LYS A 81 -9.07 11.00 12.49
N ARG A 82 -9.43 10.24 13.51
CA ARG A 82 -10.25 9.04 13.38
C ARG A 82 -11.68 9.44 13.02
N LEU A 83 -12.22 8.86 11.95
CA LEU A 83 -13.60 9.06 11.50
C LEU A 83 -14.49 7.89 11.96
N THR A 84 -13.98 6.66 11.82
CA THR A 84 -14.60 5.41 12.29
C THR A 84 -13.50 4.50 12.83
N PRO A 85 -13.80 3.32 13.43
CA PRO A 85 -12.75 2.40 13.88
C PRO A 85 -11.71 2.02 12.81
N THR A 86 -12.12 2.03 11.53
CA THR A 86 -11.28 1.62 10.39
C THR A 86 -10.96 2.76 9.42
N ARG A 87 -11.54 3.96 9.59
CA ARG A 87 -11.35 5.09 8.65
C ARG A 87 -10.79 6.31 9.35
N TRP A 88 -9.87 6.97 8.66
CA TRP A 88 -9.15 8.13 9.15
C TRP A 88 -9.07 9.21 8.07
N SER A 89 -8.91 10.43 8.54
CA SER A 89 -8.58 11.59 7.72
C SER A 89 -7.26 12.20 8.16
N VAL A 90 -6.62 12.91 7.24
CA VAL A 90 -5.33 13.58 7.41
C VAL A 90 -5.41 15.00 6.85
N PRO A 91 -4.58 15.96 7.31
CA PRO A 91 -4.58 17.29 6.73
C PRO A 91 -4.23 17.23 5.23
N CYS A 92 -5.07 17.80 4.37
CA CYS A 92 -4.94 17.67 2.91
C CYS A 92 -3.60 18.16 2.36
N ASN A 93 -2.95 19.09 3.05
CA ASN A 93 -1.71 19.75 2.65
C ASN A 93 -0.44 19.22 3.34
N GLN A 94 -0.54 18.17 4.16
CA GLN A 94 0.59 17.65 4.95
C GLN A 94 0.75 16.13 4.86
N ILE A 95 0.25 15.50 3.79
CA ILE A 95 0.37 14.05 3.63
C ILE A 95 1.78 13.75 3.12
N ALA A 96 2.63 13.24 4.01
CA ALA A 96 3.97 12.81 3.65
C ALA A 96 3.94 11.44 2.95
N ASN A 97 5.08 11.07 2.35
CA ASN A 97 5.26 9.77 1.74
C ASN A 97 5.22 8.66 2.80
N VAL A 98 4.70 7.50 2.39
CA VAL A 98 4.62 6.28 3.18
C VAL A 98 5.48 5.23 2.50
N THR A 99 6.38 4.59 3.22
CA THR A 99 7.22 3.52 2.66
C THR A 99 6.78 2.18 3.21
N MET A 100 6.57 1.21 2.32
CA MET A 100 6.33 -0.19 2.68
C MET A 100 7.62 -0.96 2.39
N THR A 101 8.21 -1.59 3.39
CA THR A 101 9.41 -2.43 3.18
C THR A 101 8.97 -3.87 2.98
N LEU A 102 9.02 -4.37 1.75
CA LEU A 102 8.58 -5.71 1.38
C LEU A 102 9.79 -6.58 1.06
N GLY A 103 9.97 -7.69 1.78
CA GLY A 103 11.12 -8.59 1.62
C GLY A 103 12.48 -7.89 1.73
N GLY A 104 12.57 -6.78 2.49
CA GLY A 104 13.78 -5.98 2.65
C GLY A 104 13.98 -4.87 1.61
N ILE A 105 13.05 -4.69 0.67
CA ILE A 105 13.09 -3.64 -0.36
C ILE A 105 12.05 -2.56 -0.03
N GLU A 106 12.45 -1.30 -0.14
CA GLU A 106 11.60 -0.15 0.16
C GLU A 106 10.75 0.26 -1.05
N PHE A 107 9.43 0.30 -0.85
CA PHE A 107 8.44 0.79 -1.82
C PHE A 107 7.79 2.06 -1.27
N GLU A 108 8.29 3.23 -1.70
CA GLU A 108 7.74 4.53 -1.33
C GLU A 108 6.44 4.86 -2.10
N ILE A 109 5.42 5.28 -1.37
CA ILE A 109 4.12 5.71 -1.88
C ILE A 109 4.03 7.22 -1.68
N PRO A 110 3.88 8.02 -2.75
CA PRO A 110 3.70 9.46 -2.63
C PRO A 110 2.50 9.80 -1.75
N GLY A 111 2.63 10.79 -0.87
CA GLY A 111 1.51 11.22 -0.01
C GLY A 111 0.25 11.63 -0.80
N THR A 112 0.41 12.08 -2.04
CA THR A 112 -0.70 12.36 -2.97
C THR A 112 -1.53 11.11 -3.29
N SER A 113 -0.93 9.91 -3.32
CA SER A 113 -1.64 8.63 -3.51
C SER A 113 -2.37 8.17 -2.24
N ILE A 114 -2.00 8.69 -1.08
CA ILE A 114 -2.67 8.41 0.20
C ILE A 114 -3.91 9.29 0.39
N SER A 115 -4.06 10.38 -0.38
CA SER A 115 -5.23 11.25 -0.33
C SER A 115 -6.34 10.80 -1.27
N LEU A 116 -7.53 10.51 -0.74
CA LEU A 116 -8.74 10.23 -1.56
C LEU A 116 -9.56 11.50 -1.87
N GLY A 117 -9.11 12.66 -1.39
CA GLY A 117 -9.80 13.94 -1.49
C GLY A 117 -10.53 14.34 -0.21
N PRO A 118 -11.28 15.47 -0.22
CA PRO A 118 -11.87 16.06 0.98
C PRO A 118 -12.74 15.09 1.78
N ALA A 119 -12.53 15.06 3.10
CA ALA A 119 -13.36 14.29 4.01
C ALA A 119 -14.72 14.97 4.22
N PRO A 120 -15.81 14.21 4.48
CA PRO A 120 -17.16 14.77 4.62
C PRO A 120 -17.32 15.84 5.71
N ALA A 121 -16.48 15.79 6.76
CA ALA A 121 -16.54 16.71 7.89
C ALA A 121 -15.77 18.03 7.71
N GLY A 122 -15.42 18.40 6.46
CA GLY A 122 -15.02 19.73 6.01
C GLY A 122 -14.22 20.58 7.00
N ASN A 123 -12.89 20.47 6.99
CA ASN A 123 -11.94 21.31 7.74
C ASN A 123 -10.50 21.12 7.23
N ASN A 124 -10.29 21.24 5.91
CA ASN A 124 -8.98 20.93 5.27
C ASN A 124 -8.45 19.52 5.58
N GLN A 125 -9.36 18.58 5.80
CA GLN A 125 -9.07 17.17 6.06
C GLN A 125 -9.40 16.37 4.81
N CYS A 126 -8.53 15.45 4.44
CA CYS A 126 -8.69 14.56 3.32
C CYS A 126 -8.84 13.13 3.83
N LEU A 127 -9.72 12.36 3.19
CA LEU A 127 -9.94 10.97 3.51
C LEU A 127 -8.71 10.16 3.10
N SER A 128 -8.17 9.36 4.02
CA SER A 128 -6.98 8.57 3.75
C SER A 128 -7.31 7.28 2.98
N ALA A 129 -6.39 6.90 2.09
CA ALA A 129 -6.38 5.63 1.37
C ALA A 129 -5.87 4.46 2.23
N ILE A 130 -5.31 4.74 3.41
CA ILE A 130 -4.93 3.74 4.41
C ILE A 130 -6.08 3.55 5.40
N ALA A 131 -6.58 2.33 5.53
CA ALA A 131 -7.72 1.98 6.36
C ALA A 131 -7.47 0.73 7.20
N GLY A 132 -8.36 0.47 8.15
CA GLY A 132 -8.45 -0.83 8.81
C GLY A 132 -9.23 -1.83 7.96
N GLY A 133 -9.02 -3.12 8.20
CA GLY A 133 -9.77 -4.20 7.57
C GLY A 133 -8.95 -5.44 7.26
N ALA A 134 -7.63 -5.38 7.38
CA ALA A 134 -6.79 -6.55 7.25
C ALA A 134 -6.87 -7.45 8.50
N LYS A 135 -6.60 -8.74 8.30
CA LYS A 135 -6.47 -9.73 9.38
C LYS A 135 -5.29 -9.35 10.29
N THR A 136 -5.37 -9.68 11.58
CA THR A 136 -4.27 -9.50 12.54
C THR A 136 -2.94 -10.01 11.98
N GLY A 137 -1.90 -9.17 12.06
CA GLY A 137 -0.55 -9.47 11.54
C GLY A 137 -0.42 -9.40 10.02
N HIS A 138 -1.44 -8.88 9.33
CA HIS A 138 -1.44 -8.74 7.88
C HIS A 138 -1.71 -7.29 7.45
N ALA A 139 -1.20 -6.97 6.27
CA ALA A 139 -1.61 -5.84 5.46
C ALA A 139 -2.24 -6.34 4.15
N THR A 140 -3.13 -5.55 3.56
CA THR A 140 -3.61 -5.75 2.19
C THR A 140 -3.22 -4.54 1.36
N LEU A 141 -2.44 -4.77 0.31
CA LEU A 141 -1.96 -3.76 -0.62
C LEU A 141 -2.86 -3.76 -1.85
N GLY A 142 -3.87 -2.89 -1.81
CA GLY A 142 -4.81 -2.66 -2.92
C GLY A 142 -4.34 -1.62 -3.92
N MET A 143 -5.28 -1.11 -4.72
CA MET A 143 -5.00 -0.16 -5.81
C MET A 143 -4.25 1.10 -5.36
N ALA A 144 -4.52 1.62 -4.15
CA ALA A 144 -3.77 2.76 -3.61
C ALA A 144 -2.25 2.52 -3.49
N PHE A 145 -1.81 1.26 -3.39
CA PHE A 145 -0.41 0.84 -3.54
C PHE A 145 -0.07 0.51 -5.00
N LEU A 146 -0.87 -0.35 -5.64
CA LEU A 146 -0.59 -0.91 -6.98
C LEU A 146 -0.43 0.17 -8.07
N GLU A 147 -1.19 1.27 -7.99
CA GLU A 147 -1.12 2.35 -8.99
C GLU A 147 0.23 3.08 -9.05
N ASN A 148 1.12 2.87 -8.08
CA ASN A 148 2.43 3.51 -8.04
C ASN A 148 3.53 2.64 -8.65
N TYR A 149 3.23 1.39 -9.01
CA TYR A 149 4.22 0.40 -9.43
C TYR A 149 3.75 -0.41 -10.63
N TYR A 150 4.70 -0.77 -11.48
CA TYR A 150 4.50 -1.87 -12.41
C TYR A 150 4.70 -3.18 -11.65
N MET A 151 3.81 -4.15 -11.82
CA MET A 151 3.89 -5.43 -11.10
C MET A 151 3.80 -6.62 -12.03
N VAL A 152 4.62 -7.63 -11.74
CA VAL A 152 4.65 -8.91 -12.44
C VAL A 152 4.30 -10.02 -11.47
N PHE A 153 3.24 -10.75 -11.77
CA PHE A 153 2.79 -11.91 -11.00
C PHE A 153 3.23 -13.19 -11.70
N ASP A 154 4.29 -13.83 -11.20
CA ASP A 154 4.95 -14.96 -11.89
C ASP A 154 4.75 -16.28 -11.14
N LYS A 155 4.03 -17.21 -11.79
CA LYS A 155 3.80 -18.58 -11.31
C LYS A 155 4.65 -19.64 -12.01
N SER A 156 5.58 -19.24 -12.88
CA SER A 156 6.45 -20.19 -13.60
C SER A 156 7.61 -20.71 -12.75
N THR A 157 7.86 -20.11 -11.58
CA THR A 157 8.92 -20.48 -10.64
C THR A 157 8.36 -21.17 -9.38
N THR A 158 9.22 -21.88 -8.65
CA THR A 158 8.91 -22.41 -7.32
C THR A 158 9.98 -21.94 -6.33
N PRO A 159 9.65 -21.11 -5.32
CA PRO A 159 8.31 -20.55 -5.05
C PRO A 159 7.86 -19.58 -6.15
N PHE A 160 6.55 -19.32 -6.23
CA PHE A 160 6.03 -18.21 -7.03
C PHE A 160 6.68 -16.90 -6.59
N ARG A 161 6.68 -15.89 -7.44
CA ARG A 161 7.31 -14.60 -7.15
C ARG A 161 6.46 -13.43 -7.66
N VAL A 162 6.57 -12.30 -7.00
CA VAL A 162 6.05 -11.02 -7.49
C VAL A 162 7.22 -10.09 -7.76
N GLY A 163 7.21 -9.40 -8.90
CA GLY A 163 8.25 -8.44 -9.30
C GLY A 163 7.69 -7.07 -9.61
#